data_AF-A0A6S6TTY2-F1
#
_entry.id   AF-A0A6S6TTY2-F1
#
_cell.length_a   1.000
_cell.length_b   1.000
_cell.length_c   1.000
_cell.angle_alpha   90.00
_cell.angle_beta   90.00
_cell.angle_gamma   90.00
#
_symmetry.space_group_name_H-M   'P 1'
#
loop_
_entity.id
_entity.type
_entity.pdbx_description
1 polymer ?
#
loop_
_entity_poly.entity_id
_entity_poly.type
_entity_poly.pdbx_seq_one_letter_code
_entity_poly.pdbx_strand_id
1 'polypeptide(L)'
;METIKYLPIGAKISDKYEIVDVLGEDDFEILYLARDLRRKGSFFVLKELFLETFSFREEEYVSTKVEARGVFNKRKKQIIEELETQKLNLKQDEIKVYGYEEDNDSIYTIMEFSNNASLEKYLQFAPKGEKSLPSLNELIAQENKKERDSSFSLKILLMIIILGVIAFYAYEYFQKNSTNNGFEKLVSSASSNDLVLRERTKLKEEMPTDRFRQKIVKEAELEIQPVKPSIEIAVNKEDEENLSVKPKIFSEEKQAVLVKQLIAQTTPIISMPIVEKSEKNMSQIKVESLEKVTGLELNSTLRKAENKVLLITRIKVFLDAYINASSSASSSETLTYYDEEVRRYFKLSNVSHEVIRQDQERYNKKWTDRNFKIVDFKIVKTYQKKNINFYDVKTTTAWTVSNKRGKKASGKSQGLMTLKEVKNDFKITSIYTL
;
A
#
# COMPACT_ATOMS: atom_id res chain seq x y z
N MET A 1 -20.96 5.62 -6.15
CA MET A 1 -19.89 5.84 -7.15
C MET A 1 -18.84 4.77 -6.93
N GLU A 2 -18.36 4.13 -7.99
CA GLU A 2 -17.22 3.23 -7.90
C GLU A 2 -15.95 4.07 -7.78
N THR A 3 -15.23 3.94 -6.67
CA THR A 3 -13.96 4.65 -6.44
C THR A 3 -12.86 3.97 -7.24
N ILE A 4 -12.38 4.62 -8.29
CA ILE A 4 -11.31 4.09 -9.16
C ILE A 4 -9.99 4.09 -8.36
N LYS A 5 -9.54 2.93 -7.90
CA LYS A 5 -8.36 2.80 -7.02
C LYS A 5 -7.08 3.36 -7.64
N TYR A 6 -6.91 3.19 -8.95
CA TYR A 6 -5.68 3.49 -9.68
C TYR A 6 -5.77 4.79 -10.49
N LEU A 7 -4.64 5.47 -10.67
CA LEU A 7 -4.51 6.46 -11.74
C LEU A 7 -4.81 5.83 -13.12
N PRO A 8 -5.50 6.55 -14.02
CA PRO A 8 -5.74 6.07 -15.38
C PRO A 8 -4.46 6.06 -16.20
N ILE A 9 -4.41 5.19 -17.21
CA ILE A 9 -3.33 5.21 -18.22
C ILE A 9 -3.38 6.55 -18.97
N GLY A 10 -2.24 7.21 -19.10
CA GLY A 10 -2.10 8.58 -19.62
C GLY A 10 -2.15 9.67 -18.57
N ALA A 11 -2.47 9.37 -17.30
CA ALA A 11 -2.36 10.32 -16.19
C ALA A 11 -0.93 10.86 -16.05
N LYS A 12 -0.78 12.10 -15.59
CA LYS A 12 0.53 12.76 -15.47
C LYS A 12 0.87 13.06 -14.03
N ILE A 13 2.09 12.72 -13.64
CA ILE A 13 2.68 13.09 -12.35
C ILE A 13 3.74 14.17 -12.59
N SER A 14 3.51 15.33 -11.96
CA SER A 14 4.35 16.52 -11.90
C SER A 14 4.79 17.07 -13.27
N ASP A 15 3.97 16.86 -14.32
CA ASP A 15 4.29 17.11 -15.72
C ASP A 15 5.68 16.56 -16.14
N LYS A 16 6.04 15.41 -15.57
CA LYS A 16 7.32 14.71 -15.80
C LYS A 16 7.08 13.28 -16.26
N TYR A 17 6.16 12.59 -15.61
CA TYR A 17 5.94 11.16 -15.80
C TYR A 17 4.51 10.91 -16.25
N GLU A 18 4.33 10.10 -17.28
CA GLU A 18 3.04 9.66 -17.79
C GLU A 18 2.82 8.20 -17.40
N ILE A 19 1.71 7.87 -16.74
CA ILE A 19 1.36 6.51 -16.33
C ILE A 19 1.07 5.67 -17.58
N VAL A 20 1.81 4.57 -17.75
CA VAL A 20 1.69 3.65 -18.89
C VAL A 20 0.95 2.37 -18.50
N ASP A 21 1.21 1.85 -17.29
CA ASP A 21 0.60 0.62 -16.80
C ASP A 21 0.64 0.52 -15.26
N VAL A 22 -0.17 -0.37 -14.67
CA VAL A 22 -0.15 -0.72 -13.25
C VAL A 22 0.63 -2.04 -13.09
N LEU A 23 1.90 -1.93 -12.66
CA LEU A 23 2.80 -3.07 -12.46
C LEU A 23 2.41 -3.95 -11.26
N GLY A 24 1.68 -3.38 -10.30
CA GLY A 24 1.12 -4.10 -9.17
C GLY A 24 0.68 -3.21 -8.04
N GLU A 25 0.14 -3.83 -7.00
CA GLU A 25 -0.30 -3.19 -5.77
C GLU A 25 0.13 -4.02 -4.56
N ASP A 26 0.31 -3.34 -3.44
CA ASP A 26 0.35 -3.90 -2.09
C ASP A 26 -0.59 -3.06 -1.21
N ASP A 27 -0.85 -3.49 0.02
CA ASP A 27 -1.83 -2.85 0.93
C ASP A 27 -1.49 -1.38 1.27
N PHE A 28 -0.30 -0.88 0.90
CA PHE A 28 0.21 0.45 1.25
C PHE A 28 0.61 1.31 0.07
N GLU A 29 0.86 0.72 -1.10
CA GLU A 29 1.56 1.36 -2.20
C GLU A 29 1.10 0.76 -3.54
N ILE A 30 0.97 1.61 -4.56
CA ILE A 30 0.68 1.17 -5.93
C ILE A 30 1.94 1.40 -6.79
N LEU A 31 2.30 0.40 -7.57
CA LEU A 31 3.43 0.41 -8.49
C LEU A 31 2.94 0.65 -9.91
N TYR A 32 3.38 1.75 -10.51
CA TYR A 32 3.09 2.14 -11.87
C TYR A 32 4.35 2.04 -12.73
N LEU A 33 4.18 1.60 -13.98
CA LEU A 33 5.13 1.89 -15.04
C LEU A 33 4.85 3.30 -15.54
N ALA A 34 5.85 4.16 -15.58
CA ALA A 34 5.70 5.50 -16.15
C ALA A 34 6.78 5.84 -17.17
N ARG A 35 6.41 6.67 -18.14
CA ARG A 35 7.28 7.21 -19.19
C ARG A 35 7.70 8.64 -18.82
N ASP A 36 9.01 8.90 -18.80
CA ASP A 36 9.56 10.25 -18.63
C ASP A 36 9.39 11.06 -19.92
N LEU A 37 8.57 12.11 -19.83
CA LEU A 37 8.23 13.03 -20.92
C LEU A 37 9.38 13.99 -21.28
N ARG A 38 10.34 14.19 -20.36
CA ARG A 38 11.47 15.12 -20.53
C ARG A 38 12.72 14.41 -21.07
N ARG A 39 12.88 13.11 -20.82
CA ARG A 39 14.07 12.32 -21.22
C ARG A 39 13.75 11.22 -22.23
N LYS A 40 13.51 11.59 -23.48
CA LYS A 40 13.39 10.68 -24.64
C LYS A 40 12.46 9.46 -24.43
N GLY A 41 11.48 9.55 -23.54
CA GLY A 41 10.56 8.43 -23.24
C GLY A 41 11.17 7.28 -22.44
N SER A 42 12.22 7.50 -21.64
CA SER A 42 12.74 6.47 -20.72
C SER A 42 11.68 6.01 -19.71
N PHE A 43 11.68 4.72 -19.38
CA PHE A 43 10.74 4.12 -18.44
C PHE A 43 11.29 4.11 -17.01
N PHE A 44 10.41 4.38 -16.04
CA PHE A 44 10.66 4.36 -14.61
C PHE A 44 9.54 3.60 -13.90
N VAL A 45 9.81 3.11 -12.69
CA VAL A 45 8.76 2.63 -11.79
C VAL A 45 8.42 3.74 -10.81
N LEU A 46 7.16 4.15 -10.78
CA LEU A 46 6.62 5.08 -9.80
C LEU A 46 5.89 4.29 -8.71
N LYS A 47 6.27 4.53 -7.47
CA LYS A 47 5.70 3.87 -6.29
C LYS A 47 4.95 4.91 -5.47
N GLU A 48 3.63 4.95 -5.66
CA GLU A 48 2.71 5.84 -4.97
C GLU A 48 2.40 5.33 -3.56
N LEU A 49 2.32 6.22 -2.57
CA LEU A 49 1.76 5.90 -1.26
C LEU A 49 0.22 5.85 -1.32
N PHE A 50 -0.36 4.67 -1.14
CA PHE A 50 -1.80 4.44 -1.17
C PHE A 50 -2.22 3.34 -0.18
N LEU A 51 -2.71 3.73 1.00
CA LEU A 51 -3.05 2.77 2.05
C LEU A 51 -4.42 2.12 1.75
N GLU A 52 -4.49 0.92 1.16
CA GLU A 52 -5.73 0.31 0.62
C GLU A 52 -6.95 0.36 1.56
N THR A 53 -6.75 0.20 2.87
CA THR A 53 -7.85 0.23 3.87
C THR A 53 -8.31 1.65 4.24
N PHE A 54 -7.48 2.67 4.00
CA PHE A 54 -7.62 4.02 4.57
C PHE A 54 -7.61 5.15 3.53
N SER A 55 -6.96 4.95 2.41
CA SER A 55 -6.90 5.84 1.26
C SER A 55 -8.00 5.49 0.26
N PHE A 56 -8.53 6.51 -0.39
CA PHE A 56 -9.52 6.41 -1.47
C PHE A 56 -9.18 7.48 -2.49
N ARG A 57 -9.40 7.19 -3.77
CA ARG A 57 -9.07 8.12 -4.85
C ARG A 57 -10.32 8.86 -5.32
N GLU A 58 -10.16 10.17 -5.50
CA GLU A 58 -11.11 11.06 -6.14
C GLU A 58 -10.44 11.58 -7.41
N GLU A 59 -10.82 11.01 -8.56
CA GLU A 59 -10.18 11.22 -9.87
C GLU A 59 -8.68 10.85 -9.86
N GLU A 60 -7.78 11.84 -9.76
CA GLU A 60 -6.33 11.60 -9.66
C GLU A 60 -5.84 11.67 -8.20
N TYR A 61 -6.55 12.38 -7.31
CA TYR A 61 -6.13 12.72 -5.94
C TYR A 61 -6.33 11.59 -4.92
N VAL A 62 -5.36 11.41 -4.03
CA VAL A 62 -5.39 10.43 -2.94
C VAL A 62 -5.89 11.06 -1.64
N SER A 63 -7.19 10.92 -1.37
CA SER A 63 -7.78 11.25 -0.08
C SER A 63 -7.55 10.12 0.94
N THR A 64 -7.49 10.46 2.23
CA THR A 64 -7.29 9.48 3.32
C THR A 64 -8.25 9.76 4.48
N LYS A 65 -8.83 8.69 5.06
CA LYS A 65 -9.73 8.76 6.22
C LYS A 65 -9.09 9.54 7.36
N VAL A 66 -9.88 10.39 8.03
CA VAL A 66 -9.42 11.30 9.08
C VAL A 66 -8.66 10.57 10.19
N GLU A 67 -9.14 9.40 10.62
CA GLU A 67 -8.52 8.52 11.61
C GLU A 67 -7.09 8.05 11.24
N ALA A 68 -6.81 7.90 9.95
CA ALA A 68 -5.55 7.38 9.42
C ALA A 68 -4.62 8.46 8.87
N ARG A 69 -5.08 9.72 8.76
CA ARG A 69 -4.28 10.84 8.20
C ARG A 69 -2.96 11.05 8.94
N GLY A 70 -2.93 10.82 10.25
CA GLY A 70 -1.69 10.84 11.04
C GLY A 70 -0.70 9.73 10.66
N VAL A 71 -1.19 8.53 10.33
CA VAL A 71 -0.38 7.39 9.88
C VAL A 71 0.15 7.64 8.47
N PHE A 72 -0.70 8.12 7.56
CA PHE A 72 -0.32 8.49 6.19
C PHE A 72 0.78 9.56 6.16
N ASN A 73 0.57 10.67 6.87
CA ASN A 73 1.56 11.75 6.97
C ASN A 73 2.88 11.28 7.60
N LYS A 74 2.81 10.39 8.60
CA LYS A 74 4.00 9.78 9.21
C LYS A 74 4.74 8.89 8.21
N ARG A 75 4.04 8.08 7.40
CA ARG A 75 4.66 7.23 6.39
C ARG A 75 5.27 8.06 5.25
N LYS A 76 4.60 9.11 4.78
CA LYS A 76 5.14 10.06 3.79
C LYS A 76 6.47 10.67 4.26
N LYS A 77 6.57 11.12 5.52
CA LYS A 77 7.84 11.57 6.12
C LYS A 77 8.91 10.48 6.17
N GLN A 78 8.55 9.26 6.59
CA GLN A 78 9.49 8.13 6.64
C GLN A 78 10.04 7.76 5.25
N ILE A 79 9.22 7.83 4.19
CA ILE A 79 9.67 7.60 2.81
C ILE A 79 10.73 8.64 2.44
N ILE A 80 10.50 9.92 2.73
CA ILE A 80 11.49 10.98 2.47
C ILE A 80 12.79 10.72 3.25
N GLU A 81 12.71 10.39 4.54
CA GLU A 81 13.88 10.05 5.38
C GLU A 81 14.64 8.81 4.87
N GLU A 82 13.93 7.77 4.42
CA GLU A 82 14.49 6.56 3.79
C GLU A 82 15.27 6.91 2.51
N LEU A 83 14.70 7.77 1.66
CA LEU A 83 15.29 8.18 0.38
C LEU A 83 16.53 9.06 0.55
N GLU A 84 16.50 10.05 1.45
CA GLU A 84 17.69 10.85 1.74
C GLU A 84 18.82 9.99 2.35
N THR A 85 18.48 8.99 3.17
CA THR A 85 19.45 8.04 3.72
C THR A 85 20.06 7.14 2.64
N GLN A 86 19.28 6.72 1.64
CA GLN A 86 19.75 5.93 0.49
C GLN A 86 20.69 6.71 -0.43
N LYS A 87 20.40 7.99 -0.71
CA LYS A 87 21.30 8.86 -1.51
C LYS A 87 22.71 8.95 -0.93
N LEU A 88 22.85 8.89 0.40
CA LEU A 88 24.13 8.92 1.11
C LEU A 88 24.87 7.56 1.10
N ASN A 89 24.19 6.46 0.81
CA ASN A 89 24.72 5.09 0.93
C ASN A 89 24.45 4.28 -0.34
N LEU A 90 24.97 4.75 -1.48
CA LEU A 90 24.87 4.07 -2.78
C LEU A 90 25.60 2.72 -2.75
N LYS A 91 24.86 1.65 -2.45
CA LYS A 91 25.30 0.27 -2.68
C LYS A 91 25.06 -0.12 -4.13
N GLN A 92 26.01 -0.87 -4.69
CA GLN A 92 26.09 -1.12 -6.12
C GLN A 92 25.05 -2.14 -6.64
N ASP A 93 24.46 -2.93 -5.74
CA ASP A 93 23.54 -4.04 -6.05
C ASP A 93 22.06 -3.77 -5.68
N GLU A 94 21.72 -2.57 -5.19
CA GLU A 94 20.33 -2.18 -4.88
C GLU A 94 19.70 -1.43 -6.07
N ILE A 95 18.38 -1.60 -6.30
CA ILE A 95 17.65 -0.91 -7.38
C ILE A 95 17.84 0.59 -7.22
N LYS A 96 18.32 1.29 -8.26
CA LYS A 96 18.57 2.74 -8.15
C LYS A 96 17.26 3.49 -7.94
N VAL A 97 17.24 4.33 -6.92
CA VAL A 97 16.15 5.25 -6.63
C VAL A 97 16.62 6.66 -6.95
N TYR A 98 15.87 7.36 -7.81
CA TYR A 98 16.27 8.69 -8.29
C TYR A 98 15.75 9.83 -7.41
N GLY A 99 14.74 9.57 -6.59
CA GLY A 99 14.14 10.52 -5.66
C GLY A 99 12.65 10.27 -5.47
N TYR A 100 11.92 11.34 -5.17
CA TYR A 100 10.47 11.34 -5.08
C TYR A 100 9.89 12.60 -5.72
N GLU A 101 8.61 12.54 -6.06
CA GLU A 101 7.76 13.68 -6.39
C GLU A 101 6.58 13.68 -5.42
N GLU A 102 6.10 14.87 -5.03
CA GLU A 102 4.84 15.02 -4.31
C GLU A 102 3.81 15.60 -5.27
N ASP A 103 2.73 14.86 -5.48
CA ASP A 103 1.62 15.25 -6.37
C ASP A 103 0.34 14.53 -5.90
N ASN A 104 -0.83 14.95 -6.38
CA ASN A 104 -2.12 14.28 -6.12
C ASN A 104 -2.38 13.94 -4.63
N ASP A 105 -1.96 14.83 -3.72
CA ASP A 105 -1.96 14.66 -2.25
C ASP A 105 -1.17 13.44 -1.70
N SER A 106 -0.42 12.74 -2.55
CA SER A 106 0.40 11.59 -2.21
C SER A 106 1.91 11.89 -2.30
N ILE A 107 2.73 10.83 -2.41
CA ILE A 107 4.16 10.85 -2.70
C ILE A 107 4.47 9.68 -3.64
N TYR A 108 5.25 9.94 -4.68
CA TYR A 108 5.66 8.98 -5.70
C TYR A 108 7.18 8.79 -5.61
N THR A 109 7.64 7.61 -5.22
CA THR A 109 9.08 7.28 -5.27
C THR A 109 9.45 6.86 -6.69
N ILE A 110 10.48 7.46 -7.26
CA ILE A 110 10.93 7.22 -8.65
C ILE A 110 12.10 6.22 -8.64
N MET A 111 11.92 5.07 -9.27
CA MET A 111 12.89 3.97 -9.27
C MET A 111 13.29 3.55 -10.70
N GLU A 112 14.48 2.98 -10.84
CA GLU A 112 14.99 2.38 -12.08
C GLU A 112 14.11 1.18 -12.49
N PHE A 113 13.56 1.26 -13.71
CA PHE A 113 12.89 0.12 -14.32
C PHE A 113 13.95 -0.90 -14.78
N SER A 114 14.18 -1.93 -13.97
CA SER A 114 15.03 -3.06 -14.33
C SER A 114 14.19 -4.22 -14.87
N ASN A 115 14.45 -4.63 -16.11
CA ASN A 115 13.75 -5.75 -16.76
C ASN A 115 14.31 -7.12 -16.33
N ASN A 116 14.65 -7.26 -15.03
CA ASN A 116 15.29 -8.45 -14.47
C ASN A 116 14.27 -9.51 -14.00
N ALA A 117 12.97 -9.22 -14.13
CA ALA A 117 11.95 -10.27 -14.14
C ALA A 117 12.06 -11.04 -15.47
N SER A 118 11.94 -12.38 -15.44
CA SER A 118 12.02 -13.17 -16.67
C SER A 118 11.02 -12.67 -17.71
N LEU A 119 11.48 -12.53 -18.96
CA LEU A 119 10.69 -12.02 -20.08
C LEU A 119 9.34 -12.76 -20.23
N GLU A 120 9.30 -14.05 -19.88
CA GLU A 120 8.10 -14.88 -19.80
C GLU A 120 7.01 -14.32 -18.87
N LYS A 121 7.34 -13.69 -17.74
CA LYS A 121 6.34 -13.04 -16.89
C LYS A 121 5.74 -11.83 -17.57
N TYR A 122 6.57 -11.01 -18.24
CA TYR A 122 6.10 -9.81 -18.92
C TYR A 122 5.20 -10.18 -20.12
N LEU A 123 5.56 -11.26 -20.84
CA LEU A 123 4.76 -11.81 -21.94
C LEU A 123 3.44 -12.48 -21.49
N GLN A 124 3.31 -12.87 -20.22
CA GLN A 124 2.05 -13.39 -19.65
C GLN A 124 1.04 -12.30 -19.28
N PHE A 125 1.49 -11.03 -19.16
CA PHE A 125 0.63 -9.87 -18.91
C PHE A 125 0.29 -9.11 -20.21
N ALA A 126 -0.05 -9.84 -21.27
CA ALA A 126 -0.74 -9.20 -22.39
C ALA A 126 -2.07 -8.60 -21.88
N PRO A 127 -2.35 -7.31 -22.10
CA PRO A 127 -3.58 -6.69 -21.63
C PRO A 127 -4.79 -7.41 -22.24
N LYS A 128 -5.77 -7.75 -21.39
CA LYS A 128 -7.03 -8.38 -21.83
C LYS A 128 -7.87 -7.37 -22.61
N GLY A 129 -7.59 -7.24 -23.90
CA GLY A 129 -8.41 -6.48 -24.83
C GLY A 129 -7.71 -5.32 -25.52
N GLU A 130 -6.51 -5.50 -26.07
CA GLU A 130 -6.13 -4.70 -27.23
C GLU A 130 -5.24 -5.48 -28.22
N LYS A 131 -5.21 -5.02 -29.48
CA LYS A 131 -4.58 -5.74 -30.59
C LYS A 131 -3.07 -5.92 -30.31
N SER A 132 -2.58 -7.14 -30.52
CA SER A 132 -1.17 -7.51 -30.34
C SER A 132 -0.25 -6.47 -30.98
N LEU A 133 0.63 -5.87 -30.18
CA LEU A 133 1.73 -5.05 -30.69
C LEU A 133 2.56 -5.92 -31.66
N PRO A 134 2.92 -5.39 -32.85
CA PRO A 134 3.74 -6.13 -33.80
C PRO A 134 5.07 -6.49 -33.17
N SER A 135 5.51 -7.72 -33.39
CA SER A 135 6.82 -8.21 -32.93
C SER A 135 7.96 -7.36 -33.49
N LEU A 136 9.13 -7.39 -32.85
CA LEU A 136 10.30 -6.64 -33.31
C LEU A 136 10.67 -7.00 -34.78
N ASN A 137 10.45 -8.24 -35.18
CA ASN A 137 10.64 -8.71 -36.56
C ASN A 137 9.59 -8.13 -37.53
N GLU A 138 8.34 -7.94 -37.09
CA GLU A 138 7.31 -7.25 -37.87
C GLU A 138 7.54 -5.74 -37.95
N LEU A 139 8.09 -5.11 -36.90
CA LEU A 139 8.50 -3.70 -36.95
C LEU A 139 9.66 -3.49 -37.94
N ILE A 140 10.69 -4.34 -37.90
CA ILE A 140 11.78 -4.34 -38.89
C ILE A 140 11.24 -4.63 -40.31
N ALA A 141 10.28 -5.56 -40.44
CA ALA A 141 9.63 -5.82 -41.74
C ALA A 141 8.74 -4.65 -42.22
N GLN A 142 8.13 -3.88 -41.32
CA GLN A 142 7.38 -2.66 -41.65
C GLN A 142 8.29 -1.51 -42.02
N GLU A 143 9.45 -1.36 -41.38
CA GLU A 143 10.45 -0.34 -41.72
C GLU A 143 11.02 -0.59 -43.13
N ASN A 144 11.40 -1.84 -43.43
CA ASN A 144 11.81 -2.28 -44.77
C ASN A 144 10.66 -2.25 -45.81
N LYS A 145 9.38 -2.26 -45.39
CA LYS A 145 8.24 -2.00 -46.29
C LYS A 145 8.03 -0.51 -46.56
N LYS A 146 8.31 0.36 -45.59
CA LYS A 146 8.16 1.81 -45.69
C LYS A 146 9.14 2.45 -46.70
N GLU A 147 10.29 1.84 -46.92
CA GLU A 147 11.20 2.24 -48.01
C GLU A 147 10.67 1.92 -49.42
N ARG A 148 9.62 1.08 -49.57
CA ARG A 148 9.04 0.72 -50.88
C ARG A 148 7.86 1.59 -51.34
N ASP A 149 7.17 2.30 -50.45
CA ASP A 149 6.07 3.20 -50.82
C ASP A 149 6.54 4.67 -50.88
N SER A 150 7.30 4.98 -51.94
CA SER A 150 7.97 6.26 -52.21
C SER A 150 7.06 7.46 -52.56
N SER A 151 5.82 7.48 -52.06
CA SER A 151 4.83 8.54 -52.37
C SER A 151 4.61 9.58 -51.25
N PHE A 152 5.12 9.35 -50.03
CA PHE A 152 4.91 10.28 -48.91
C PHE A 152 6.01 11.34 -48.79
N SER A 153 7.29 10.95 -48.94
CA SER A 153 8.43 11.88 -48.93
C SER A 153 8.37 12.89 -50.08
N LEU A 154 7.95 12.46 -51.27
CA LEU A 154 7.79 13.34 -52.44
C LEU A 154 6.73 14.43 -52.19
N LYS A 155 5.63 14.12 -51.49
CA LYS A 155 4.57 15.08 -51.15
C LYS A 155 5.04 16.12 -50.12
N ILE A 156 5.85 15.70 -49.15
CA ILE A 156 6.48 16.62 -48.18
C ILE A 156 7.45 17.56 -48.90
N LEU A 157 8.28 17.03 -49.80
CA LEU A 157 9.20 17.84 -50.62
C LEU A 157 8.44 18.87 -51.46
N LEU A 158 7.32 18.48 -52.10
CA LEU A 158 6.50 19.38 -52.89
C LEU A 158 5.88 20.51 -52.05
N MET A 159 5.39 20.19 -50.84
CA MET A 159 4.85 21.20 -49.90
C MET A 159 5.92 22.21 -49.45
N ILE A 160 7.16 21.76 -49.22
CA ILE A 160 8.28 22.65 -48.87
C ILE A 160 8.62 23.59 -50.04
N ILE A 161 8.62 23.09 -51.28
CA ILE A 161 8.84 23.91 -52.48
C ILE A 161 7.73 24.97 -52.63
N ILE A 162 6.46 24.58 -52.46
CA ILE A 162 5.32 25.52 -52.54
C ILE A 162 5.42 26.61 -51.46
N LEU A 163 5.72 26.24 -50.21
CA LEU A 163 5.95 27.21 -49.12
C LEU A 163 7.12 28.16 -49.42
N GLY A 164 8.20 27.66 -50.01
CA GLY A 164 9.33 28.49 -50.45
C GLY A 164 8.96 29.52 -51.51
N VAL A 165 8.15 29.13 -52.51
CA VAL A 165 7.66 30.06 -53.55
C VAL A 165 6.74 31.12 -52.97
N ILE A 166 5.85 30.76 -52.03
CA ILE A 166 4.95 31.71 -51.34
C ILE A 166 5.76 32.72 -50.52
N ALA A 167 6.75 32.24 -49.75
CA ALA A 167 7.63 33.12 -48.96
C ALA A 167 8.45 34.07 -49.84
N PHE A 168 8.95 33.60 -50.99
CA PHE A 168 9.66 34.42 -51.96
C PHE A 168 8.77 35.51 -52.57
N TYR A 169 7.53 35.19 -52.96
CA TYR A 169 6.57 36.17 -53.46
C TYR A 169 6.18 37.22 -52.41
N ALA A 170 6.02 36.81 -51.14
CA ALA A 170 5.76 37.75 -50.04
C ALA A 170 6.94 38.71 -49.81
N TYR A 171 8.18 38.22 -49.93
CA TYR A 171 9.40 39.02 -49.81
C TYR A 171 9.53 40.05 -50.95
N GLU A 172 9.33 39.63 -52.21
CA GLU A 172 9.26 40.52 -53.38
C GLU A 172 8.19 41.60 -53.21
N TYR A 173 7.00 41.24 -52.74
CA TYR A 173 5.90 42.19 -52.50
C TYR A 173 6.27 43.26 -51.44
N PHE A 174 6.93 42.86 -50.36
CA PHE A 174 7.39 43.80 -49.33
C PHE A 174 8.53 44.69 -49.83
N GLN A 175 9.51 44.15 -50.54
CA GLN A 175 10.58 44.93 -51.19
C GLN A 175 9.99 46.01 -52.12
N LYS A 176 9.02 45.63 -52.95
CA LYS A 176 8.40 46.50 -53.97
C LYS A 176 7.51 47.61 -53.39
N ASN A 177 6.97 47.41 -52.19
CA ASN A 177 6.16 48.42 -51.48
C ASN A 177 6.96 49.27 -50.48
N SER A 178 8.18 48.87 -50.12
CA SER A 178 9.04 49.63 -49.18
C SER A 178 9.63 50.92 -49.79
N THR A 179 9.58 51.08 -51.11
CA THR A 179 10.13 52.24 -51.83
C THR A 179 9.14 53.39 -52.03
N ASN A 180 7.87 53.24 -51.64
CA ASN A 180 6.87 54.30 -51.69
C ASN A 180 6.04 54.33 -50.40
N ASN A 181 6.48 55.14 -49.43
CA ASN A 181 5.61 56.13 -48.78
C ASN A 181 6.45 57.13 -47.98
N GLY A 182 6.36 58.40 -48.37
CA GLY A 182 7.03 59.50 -47.70
C GLY A 182 6.29 60.01 -46.46
N PHE A 183 7.02 60.76 -45.64
CA PHE A 183 6.50 61.51 -44.48
C PHE A 183 5.51 62.60 -44.87
N GLU A 184 4.33 62.63 -44.23
CA GLU A 184 3.68 63.84 -43.68
C GLU A 184 3.00 63.42 -42.35
N LYS A 185 3.29 63.96 -41.16
CA LYS A 185 3.38 65.35 -40.67
C LYS A 185 2.00 66.02 -40.50
N LEU A 186 1.51 66.06 -39.25
CA LEU A 186 0.69 67.16 -38.73
C LEU A 186 0.77 67.23 -37.20
N VAL A 187 0.61 68.43 -36.64
CA VAL A 187 1.07 68.81 -35.28
C VAL A 187 0.02 69.70 -34.58
N SER A 188 -0.20 69.40 -33.29
CA SER A 188 -0.75 70.24 -32.21
C SER A 188 -2.10 71.00 -32.35
N SER A 189 -3.00 70.75 -31.39
CA SER A 189 -3.43 71.74 -30.37
C SER A 189 -4.49 71.07 -29.44
N ALA A 190 -4.80 71.48 -28.22
CA ALA A 190 -4.14 72.14 -27.06
C ALA A 190 -5.28 72.54 -26.08
N SER A 191 -4.98 72.84 -24.80
CA SER A 191 -5.91 73.21 -23.70
C SER A 191 -6.59 72.01 -23.00
N SER A 192 -6.17 71.53 -21.83
CA SER A 192 -6.12 72.14 -20.47
C SER A 192 -7.49 72.18 -19.76
N ASN A 193 -7.64 71.88 -18.47
CA ASN A 193 -6.66 71.66 -17.39
C ASN A 193 -6.89 70.25 -16.74
N ASP A 194 -6.42 69.85 -15.54
CA ASP A 194 -5.63 70.50 -14.48
C ASP A 194 -4.77 69.50 -13.65
N LEU A 195 -4.11 70.03 -12.62
CA LEU A 195 -3.16 69.47 -11.65
C LEU A 195 -3.79 68.72 -10.45
N VAL A 196 -3.06 67.74 -9.88
CA VAL A 196 -2.20 67.90 -8.68
C VAL A 196 -1.16 66.75 -8.62
N LEU A 197 0.12 67.12 -8.51
CA LEU A 197 1.25 66.21 -8.23
C LEU A 197 1.52 66.10 -6.71
N ARG A 198 2.04 64.95 -6.28
CA ARG A 198 3.16 64.93 -5.31
C ARG A 198 4.09 63.75 -5.57
N GLU A 199 5.39 64.00 -5.42
CA GLU A 199 6.48 63.19 -5.97
C GLU A 199 7.50 62.84 -4.87
N ARG A 200 8.27 61.76 -5.08
CA ARG A 200 9.53 61.40 -4.39
C ARG A 200 9.38 60.95 -2.91
N THR A 201 10.26 60.11 -2.36
CA THR A 201 11.70 59.95 -2.68
C THR A 201 12.19 58.51 -2.48
N LYS A 202 13.23 58.10 -3.24
CA LYS A 202 14.05 56.90 -2.95
C LYS A 202 14.97 57.18 -1.76
N LEU A 203 15.20 56.19 -0.89
CA LEU A 203 16.46 56.08 -0.18
C LEU A 203 16.93 54.61 -0.14
N LYS A 204 18.25 54.46 -0.05
CA LYS A 204 19.04 53.22 -0.02
C LYS A 204 19.76 53.18 1.35
N GLU A 205 20.54 52.12 1.62
CA GLU A 205 21.34 51.89 2.85
C GLU A 205 20.51 51.34 4.02
N GLU A 206 21.03 50.51 4.93
CA GLU A 206 22.24 49.66 4.94
C GLU A 206 22.00 48.49 5.94
N MET A 207 22.78 47.40 5.86
CA MET A 207 22.76 46.36 6.90
C MET A 207 23.71 46.72 8.06
N PRO A 208 23.30 46.48 9.32
CA PRO A 208 24.25 46.24 10.40
C PRO A 208 24.20 44.78 10.88
N THR A 209 25.27 44.05 10.59
CA THR A 209 25.81 43.06 11.54
C THR A 209 26.07 43.74 12.89
N ASP A 210 25.60 43.17 14.01
CA ASP A 210 26.43 42.35 14.91
C ASP A 210 25.67 41.99 16.22
N ARG A 211 26.13 40.93 16.91
CA ARG A 211 25.95 40.61 18.34
C ARG A 211 24.61 40.93 19.06
N PHE A 212 23.92 39.87 19.49
CA PHE A 212 23.50 39.78 20.89
C PHE A 212 23.99 38.49 21.56
N ARG A 213 24.76 38.69 22.62
CA ARG A 213 25.22 37.67 23.59
C ARG A 213 24.33 37.77 24.84
N GLN A 214 24.35 36.71 25.66
CA GLN A 214 23.62 36.58 26.93
C GLN A 214 22.11 36.33 26.75
N LYS A 215 21.45 35.53 27.60
CA LYS A 215 21.76 35.26 29.01
C LYS A 215 21.47 33.79 29.38
N ILE A 216 22.47 33.10 29.94
CA ILE A 216 22.25 31.83 30.64
C ILE A 216 21.51 32.16 31.94
N VAL A 217 20.30 31.65 32.11
CA VAL A 217 19.60 31.63 33.39
C VAL A 217 19.76 30.24 33.99
N LYS A 218 20.33 30.18 35.20
CA LYS A 218 20.27 29.00 36.05
C LYS A 218 18.93 29.03 36.80
N GLU A 219 18.08 28.04 36.58
CA GLU A 219 17.09 27.59 37.56
C GLU A 219 17.59 26.22 38.05
N ALA A 220 18.15 26.16 39.26
CA ALA A 220 17.43 26.05 40.52
C ALA A 220 16.90 24.61 40.71
N GLU A 221 17.77 23.76 41.25
CA GLU A 221 17.37 22.46 41.79
C GLU A 221 16.37 22.69 42.94
N LEU A 222 15.16 22.16 42.78
CA LEU A 222 14.18 22.08 43.85
C LEU A 222 14.13 20.64 44.34
N GLU A 223 14.77 20.38 45.49
CA GLU A 223 14.66 19.08 46.17
C GLU A 223 13.21 18.82 46.57
N ILE A 224 12.54 17.90 45.86
CA ILE A 224 11.27 17.34 46.31
C ILE A 224 11.57 16.00 46.97
N GLN A 225 11.58 15.98 48.30
CA GLN A 225 11.64 14.73 49.07
C GLN A 225 10.31 13.95 48.90
N PRO A 226 10.32 12.72 48.40
CA PRO A 226 9.12 11.89 48.40
C PRO A 226 8.88 11.32 49.81
N VAL A 227 7.82 11.81 50.46
CA VAL A 227 7.32 11.28 51.74
C VAL A 227 7.03 9.79 51.63
N LYS A 228 7.41 9.05 52.68
CA LYS A 228 7.37 7.58 52.77
C LYS A 228 6.09 7.10 53.47
N PRO A 229 5.10 6.50 52.76
CA PRO A 229 4.05 5.73 53.40
C PRO A 229 4.54 4.28 53.64
N SER A 230 4.88 3.96 54.87
CA SER A 230 5.10 2.59 55.32
C SER A 230 3.75 1.88 55.48
N ILE A 231 3.49 0.90 54.60
CA ILE A 231 2.44 -0.11 54.79
C ILE A 231 3.13 -1.46 54.84
N GLU A 232 3.14 -2.08 56.01
CA GLU A 232 3.60 -3.45 56.20
C GLU A 232 2.50 -4.40 55.75
N ILE A 233 2.83 -5.30 54.81
CA ILE A 233 2.02 -6.49 54.53
C ILE A 233 2.98 -7.68 54.60
N ALA A 234 2.67 -8.61 55.50
CA ALA A 234 3.50 -9.76 55.78
C ALA A 234 3.63 -10.70 54.57
N VAL A 235 4.83 -11.27 54.43
CA VAL A 235 5.14 -12.28 53.41
C VAL A 235 4.93 -13.66 54.01
N ASN A 236 4.07 -14.48 53.40
CA ASN A 236 4.17 -15.94 53.49
C ASN A 236 4.87 -16.45 52.22
N LYS A 237 5.86 -17.33 52.41
CA LYS A 237 6.53 -18.12 51.38
C LYS A 237 6.18 -19.59 51.60
N GLU A 238 5.99 -20.32 50.50
CA GLU A 238 5.86 -21.78 50.29
C GLU A 238 5.02 -21.91 49.00
N ASP A 239 5.37 -22.63 47.93
CA ASP A 239 6.56 -23.42 47.58
C ASP A 239 6.86 -23.32 46.07
N GLU A 240 8.12 -23.53 45.67
CA GLU A 240 8.50 -23.76 44.26
C GLU A 240 8.77 -25.25 44.03
N GLU A 241 7.98 -25.93 43.18
CA GLU A 241 8.39 -27.19 42.56
C GLU A 241 8.39 -27.11 41.03
N ASN A 242 9.46 -27.65 40.44
CA ASN A 242 9.70 -27.68 39.00
C ASN A 242 8.87 -28.77 38.32
N LEU A 243 8.14 -28.43 37.26
CA LEU A 243 7.61 -29.40 36.31
C LEU A 243 7.89 -28.99 34.86
N SER A 244 8.96 -29.57 34.32
CA SER A 244 9.32 -29.49 32.90
C SER A 244 8.35 -30.35 32.08
N VAL A 245 7.48 -29.71 31.30
CA VAL A 245 6.50 -30.38 30.44
C VAL A 245 6.90 -30.22 28.97
N LYS A 246 7.33 -31.32 28.33
CA LYS A 246 7.45 -31.38 26.85
C LYS A 246 6.07 -31.22 26.20
N PRO A 247 5.94 -30.46 25.10
CA PRO A 247 4.66 -30.32 24.41
C PRO A 247 4.21 -31.67 23.83
N LYS A 248 2.95 -32.02 24.12
CA LYS A 248 2.32 -33.27 23.71
C LYS A 248 1.57 -33.05 22.40
N ILE A 249 1.91 -33.80 21.36
CA ILE A 249 1.22 -33.75 20.06
C ILE A 249 -0.27 -34.07 20.29
N PHE A 250 -1.16 -33.19 19.82
CA PHE A 250 -2.60 -33.36 19.94
C PHE A 250 -3.11 -34.40 18.93
N SER A 251 -3.89 -35.38 19.39
CA SER A 251 -4.52 -36.38 18.51
C SER A 251 -5.76 -35.82 17.81
N GLU A 252 -6.00 -36.29 16.59
CA GLU A 252 -7.07 -35.84 15.68
C GLU A 252 -8.48 -36.03 16.30
N GLU A 253 -8.68 -37.07 17.12
CA GLU A 253 -9.96 -37.35 17.78
C GLU A 253 -10.46 -36.16 18.63
N LYS A 254 -9.58 -35.45 19.34
CA LYS A 254 -9.99 -34.32 20.19
C LYS A 254 -10.47 -33.11 19.37
N GLN A 255 -9.96 -32.95 18.14
CA GLN A 255 -10.42 -31.89 17.24
C GLN A 255 -11.80 -32.23 16.67
N ALA A 256 -12.05 -33.50 16.31
CA ALA A 256 -13.35 -33.96 15.80
C ALA A 256 -14.49 -33.80 16.82
N VAL A 257 -14.22 -34.01 18.12
CA VAL A 257 -15.21 -33.80 19.20
C VAL A 257 -15.55 -32.31 19.37
N LEU A 258 -14.54 -31.43 19.36
CA LEU A 258 -14.74 -29.99 19.55
C LEU A 258 -15.57 -29.36 18.41
N VAL A 259 -15.34 -29.79 17.16
CA VAL A 259 -16.09 -29.34 15.98
C VAL A 259 -17.57 -29.76 16.07
N LYS A 260 -17.87 -30.99 16.51
CA LYS A 260 -19.26 -31.45 16.71
C LYS A 260 -20.00 -30.63 17.76
N GLN A 261 -19.36 -30.23 18.85
CA GLN A 261 -19.97 -29.38 19.88
C GLN A 261 -20.28 -27.96 19.39
N LEU A 262 -19.40 -27.33 18.57
CA LEU A 262 -19.68 -25.99 18.03
C LEU A 262 -20.82 -25.98 17.01
N ILE A 263 -20.92 -27.01 16.16
CA ILE A 263 -22.00 -27.10 15.15
C ILE A 263 -23.37 -27.24 15.85
N ALA A 264 -23.45 -28.01 16.94
CA ALA A 264 -24.67 -28.17 17.72
C ALA A 264 -25.14 -26.89 18.44
N GLN A 265 -24.27 -25.90 18.63
CA GLN A 265 -24.60 -24.62 19.28
C GLN A 265 -24.95 -23.49 18.31
N THR A 266 -24.84 -23.71 16.99
CA THR A 266 -24.97 -22.65 15.97
C THR A 266 -26.10 -22.88 14.95
N THR A 267 -26.86 -23.96 15.06
CA THR A 267 -28.07 -24.19 14.26
C THR A 267 -29.30 -23.46 14.85
N PRO A 268 -29.92 -22.51 14.12
CA PRO A 268 -31.21 -21.95 14.54
C PRO A 268 -32.32 -22.99 14.37
N ILE A 269 -33.21 -23.09 15.36
CA ILE A 269 -34.37 -23.98 15.33
C ILE A 269 -35.39 -23.42 14.33
N ILE A 270 -35.40 -23.97 13.11
CA ILE A 270 -36.48 -23.74 12.13
C ILE A 270 -37.60 -24.75 12.43
N SER A 271 -38.48 -24.39 13.37
CA SER A 271 -39.73 -25.10 13.58
C SER A 271 -40.70 -24.79 12.44
N MET A 272 -40.84 -25.70 11.48
CA MET A 272 -42.01 -25.69 10.59
C MET A 272 -43.24 -26.22 11.33
N PRO A 273 -44.44 -25.65 11.11
CA PRO A 273 -45.66 -26.11 11.75
C PRO A 273 -46.10 -27.46 11.17
N ILE A 274 -46.46 -28.39 12.04
CA ILE A 274 -47.16 -29.62 11.68
C ILE A 274 -48.58 -29.23 11.27
N VAL A 275 -48.93 -29.40 10.00
CA VAL A 275 -50.31 -29.30 9.51
C VAL A 275 -50.90 -30.71 9.45
N GLU A 276 -51.91 -30.96 10.28
CA GLU A 276 -52.67 -32.21 10.25
C GLU A 276 -53.74 -32.21 9.14
N LYS A 277 -53.92 -33.39 8.53
CA LYS A 277 -55.15 -33.92 7.89
C LYS A 277 -55.73 -33.19 6.66
N SER A 278 -55.71 -33.91 5.53
CA SER A 278 -56.96 -34.49 4.97
C SER A 278 -56.65 -35.59 3.95
N GLU A 279 -57.52 -36.61 3.85
CA GLU A 279 -57.37 -37.73 2.92
C GLU A 279 -57.91 -37.45 1.50
N LYS A 280 -57.43 -38.28 0.56
CA LYS A 280 -58.06 -38.76 -0.69
C LYS A 280 -58.04 -37.91 -1.98
N ASN A 281 -57.79 -38.70 -3.03
CA ASN A 281 -58.09 -38.50 -4.45
C ASN A 281 -57.13 -37.66 -5.32
N MET A 282 -56.19 -38.39 -5.91
CA MET A 282 -56.14 -38.62 -7.37
C MET A 282 -56.12 -37.37 -8.29
N SER A 283 -54.92 -36.95 -8.69
CA SER A 283 -54.55 -37.03 -10.12
C SER A 283 -53.06 -36.71 -10.36
N GLN A 284 -52.55 -37.27 -11.44
CA GLN A 284 -51.17 -37.20 -11.89
C GLN A 284 -50.71 -35.75 -12.13
N ILE A 285 -49.79 -35.25 -11.30
CA ILE A 285 -48.92 -34.13 -11.67
C ILE A 285 -47.49 -34.66 -11.79
N LYS A 286 -46.85 -34.30 -12.91
CA LYS A 286 -45.54 -34.79 -13.36
C LYS A 286 -44.40 -34.17 -12.53
N VAL A 287 -44.27 -34.60 -11.28
CA VAL A 287 -43.18 -34.20 -10.36
C VAL A 287 -41.96 -35.08 -10.60
N GLU A 288 -41.20 -34.80 -11.66
CA GLU A 288 -39.95 -35.55 -11.96
C GLU A 288 -38.78 -34.66 -12.43
N SER A 289 -38.91 -33.34 -12.37
CA SER A 289 -37.88 -32.39 -12.84
C SER A 289 -37.53 -31.24 -11.90
N LEU A 290 -38.16 -31.11 -10.71
CA LEU A 290 -37.87 -30.01 -9.78
C LEU A 290 -36.96 -30.39 -8.58
N GLU A 291 -37.02 -31.62 -8.08
CA GLU A 291 -36.22 -32.03 -6.89
C GLU A 291 -34.73 -32.25 -7.21
N LYS A 292 -34.37 -32.58 -8.45
CA LYS A 292 -32.96 -32.79 -8.84
C LYS A 292 -32.14 -31.50 -8.98
N VAL A 293 -32.78 -30.35 -9.20
CA VAL A 293 -32.07 -29.08 -9.41
C VAL A 293 -31.74 -28.41 -8.08
N THR A 294 -32.69 -28.39 -7.13
CA THR A 294 -32.53 -27.75 -5.82
C THR A 294 -31.55 -28.47 -4.89
N GLY A 295 -31.51 -29.81 -4.93
CA GLY A 295 -30.62 -30.61 -4.08
C GLY A 295 -29.12 -30.42 -4.34
N LEU A 296 -28.72 -30.11 -5.58
CA LEU A 296 -27.30 -29.94 -5.94
C LEU A 296 -26.75 -28.58 -5.44
N GLU A 297 -27.52 -27.50 -5.58
CA GLU A 297 -27.10 -26.17 -5.13
C GLU A 297 -27.03 -26.07 -3.60
N LEU A 298 -28.01 -26.67 -2.90
CA LEU A 298 -28.06 -26.71 -1.44
C LEU A 298 -26.82 -27.42 -0.86
N ASN A 299 -26.48 -28.59 -1.41
CA ASN A 299 -25.29 -29.35 -1.02
C ASN A 299 -23.98 -28.57 -1.30
N SER A 300 -23.91 -27.81 -2.39
CA SER A 300 -22.73 -26.97 -2.68
C SER A 300 -22.58 -25.82 -1.69
N THR A 301 -23.69 -25.27 -1.22
CA THR A 301 -23.74 -24.13 -0.29
C THR A 301 -23.41 -24.58 1.14
N LEU A 302 -23.97 -25.71 1.58
CA LEU A 302 -23.62 -26.36 2.85
C LEU A 302 -22.13 -26.65 2.93
N ARG A 303 -21.55 -27.32 1.93
CA ARG A 303 -20.09 -27.60 1.88
C ARG A 303 -19.23 -26.34 1.90
N LYS A 304 -19.66 -25.25 1.24
CA LYS A 304 -18.96 -23.95 1.31
C LYS A 304 -19.01 -23.35 2.72
N ALA A 305 -20.15 -23.45 3.41
CA ALA A 305 -20.30 -22.98 4.78
C ALA A 305 -19.45 -23.81 5.76
N GLU A 306 -19.49 -25.14 5.67
CA GLU A 306 -18.68 -26.06 6.48
C GLU A 306 -17.18 -25.79 6.32
N ASN A 307 -16.70 -25.67 5.07
CA ASN A 307 -15.31 -25.34 4.78
C ASN A 307 -14.89 -23.98 5.36
N LYS A 308 -15.78 -22.97 5.32
CA LYS A 308 -15.52 -21.65 5.90
C LYS A 308 -15.43 -21.71 7.42
N VAL A 309 -16.33 -22.44 8.09
CA VAL A 309 -16.29 -22.64 9.55
C VAL A 309 -15.00 -23.36 9.95
N LEU A 310 -14.64 -24.45 9.25
CA LEU A 310 -13.40 -25.19 9.49
C LEU A 310 -12.15 -24.31 9.32
N LEU A 311 -12.09 -23.48 8.27
CA LEU A 311 -11.00 -22.54 8.04
C LEU A 311 -10.87 -21.52 9.18
N ILE A 312 -11.99 -20.91 9.60
CA ILE A 312 -12.01 -19.96 10.72
C ILE A 312 -11.53 -20.64 12.01
N THR A 313 -11.97 -21.87 12.29
CA THR A 313 -11.50 -22.64 13.45
C THR A 313 -10.00 -22.92 13.39
N ARG A 314 -9.46 -23.34 12.23
CA ARG A 314 -8.02 -23.59 12.06
C ARG A 314 -7.19 -22.31 12.24
N ILE A 315 -7.60 -21.18 11.64
CA ILE A 315 -6.93 -19.89 11.81
C ILE A 315 -6.96 -19.44 13.28
N LYS A 316 -8.09 -19.62 13.98
CA LYS A 316 -8.17 -19.30 15.40
C LYS A 316 -7.16 -20.09 16.23
N VAL A 317 -7.11 -21.42 16.05
CA VAL A 317 -6.17 -22.30 16.77
C VAL A 317 -4.72 -21.88 16.52
N PHE A 318 -4.38 -21.55 15.27
CA PHE A 318 -3.06 -21.03 14.91
C PHE A 318 -2.73 -19.70 15.61
N LEU A 319 -3.64 -18.73 15.57
CA LEU A 319 -3.46 -17.42 16.19
C LEU A 319 -3.34 -17.51 17.72
N ASP A 320 -4.14 -18.36 18.36
CA ASP A 320 -4.07 -18.64 19.80
C ASP A 320 -2.73 -19.32 20.17
N ALA A 321 -2.22 -20.24 19.35
CA ALA A 321 -0.91 -20.86 19.55
C ALA A 321 0.24 -19.84 19.40
N TYR A 322 0.22 -19.02 18.35
CA TYR A 322 1.19 -17.95 18.09
C TYR A 322 1.23 -16.89 19.21
N ILE A 323 0.06 -16.48 19.73
CA ILE A 323 -0.02 -15.42 20.74
C ILE A 323 0.46 -15.90 22.11
N ASN A 324 0.27 -17.19 22.40
CA ASN A 324 0.84 -17.87 23.57
C ASN A 324 2.37 -17.97 23.47
N ALA A 325 2.91 -18.41 22.32
CA ALA A 325 4.35 -18.42 22.07
C ALA A 325 4.98 -17.01 22.20
N SER A 326 4.30 -15.98 21.67
CA SER A 326 4.71 -14.58 21.79
C SER A 326 4.68 -14.05 23.24
N SER A 327 3.86 -14.64 24.11
CA SER A 327 3.83 -14.34 25.55
C SER A 327 4.97 -15.03 26.29
N SER A 328 5.40 -16.20 25.82
CA SER A 328 6.59 -16.93 26.28
C SER A 328 7.87 -16.07 26.13
N ALA A 329 8.93 -16.41 26.87
CA ALA A 329 10.22 -15.73 26.76
C ALA A 329 11.08 -16.26 25.60
N SER A 330 10.62 -17.33 24.94
CA SER A 330 11.35 -18.08 23.93
C SER A 330 11.20 -17.46 22.54
N SER A 331 12.23 -16.74 22.09
CA SER A 331 12.31 -16.24 20.71
C SER A 331 12.28 -17.40 19.70
N SER A 332 13.00 -18.49 19.98
CA SER A 332 13.04 -19.68 19.11
C SER A 332 11.68 -20.35 18.92
N GLU A 333 10.85 -20.42 19.96
CA GLU A 333 9.47 -20.93 19.86
C GLU A 333 8.62 -20.04 18.95
N THR A 334 8.68 -18.72 19.13
CA THR A 334 7.91 -17.77 18.34
C THR A 334 8.36 -17.73 16.87
N LEU A 335 9.66 -17.92 16.60
CA LEU A 335 10.20 -18.03 15.23
C LEU A 335 9.57 -19.17 14.42
N THR A 336 9.12 -20.25 15.06
CA THR A 336 8.49 -21.38 14.36
C THR A 336 7.18 -21.02 13.65
N TYR A 337 6.54 -19.90 13.99
CA TYR A 337 5.30 -19.44 13.36
C TYR A 337 5.53 -18.58 12.11
N TYR A 338 6.75 -18.10 11.89
CA TYR A 338 7.09 -17.26 10.72
C TYR A 338 7.54 -18.11 9.53
N ASP A 339 7.26 -17.60 8.32
CA ASP A 339 7.89 -18.08 7.10
C ASP A 339 9.37 -17.68 7.05
N GLU A 340 10.20 -18.29 6.20
CA GLU A 340 11.63 -17.99 6.11
C GLU A 340 11.87 -16.53 5.66
N GLU A 341 11.01 -16.03 4.77
CA GLU A 341 11.01 -14.66 4.29
C GLU A 341 9.79 -13.88 4.83
N VAL A 342 9.98 -13.15 5.93
CA VAL A 342 8.92 -12.29 6.49
C VAL A 342 9.06 -10.88 5.92
N ARG A 343 8.00 -10.36 5.30
CA ARG A 343 7.94 -8.97 4.86
C ARG A 343 7.81 -8.04 6.07
N ARG A 344 8.72 -7.07 6.22
CA ARG A 344 8.58 -6.01 7.22
C ARG A 344 7.71 -4.91 6.63
N TYR A 345 6.60 -4.62 7.30
CA TYR A 345 5.65 -3.58 6.89
C TYR A 345 6.25 -2.20 6.53
N PHE A 346 7.40 -1.85 7.13
CA PHE A 346 8.09 -0.57 6.91
C PHE A 346 9.42 -0.68 6.14
N LYS A 347 9.74 -1.83 5.54
CA LYS A 347 10.96 -1.97 4.70
C LYS A 347 10.67 -2.82 3.48
N LEU A 348 11.16 -2.35 2.34
CA LEU A 348 11.14 -3.06 1.06
C LEU A 348 11.85 -4.42 1.08
N SER A 349 12.74 -4.65 2.04
CA SER A 349 13.46 -5.91 2.20
C SER A 349 12.72 -6.90 3.11
N ASN A 350 12.72 -8.16 2.69
CA ASN A 350 12.42 -9.30 3.55
C ASN A 350 13.35 -9.26 4.77
N VAL A 351 12.81 -9.65 5.93
CA VAL A 351 13.52 -9.70 7.21
C VAL A 351 13.75 -11.14 7.60
N SER A 352 15.01 -11.47 7.87
CA SER A 352 15.41 -12.80 8.33
C SER A 352 14.95 -13.05 9.76
N HIS A 353 14.81 -14.34 10.10
CA HIS A 353 14.52 -14.80 11.45
C HIS A 353 15.47 -14.22 12.50
N GLU A 354 16.75 -14.02 12.15
CA GLU A 354 17.73 -13.43 13.05
C GLU A 354 17.38 -11.99 13.49
N VAL A 355 16.86 -11.16 12.58
CA VAL A 355 16.44 -9.79 12.93
C VAL A 355 15.15 -9.81 13.76
N ILE A 356 14.22 -10.74 13.48
CA ILE A 356 13.01 -10.94 14.30
C ILE A 356 13.41 -11.39 15.72
N ARG A 357 14.36 -12.33 15.83
CA ARG A 357 14.94 -12.81 17.08
C ARG A 357 15.49 -11.67 17.92
N GLN A 358 16.31 -10.80 17.32
CA GLN A 358 16.90 -9.63 17.98
C GLN A 358 15.83 -8.61 18.41
N ASP A 359 14.79 -8.37 17.60
CA ASP A 359 13.68 -7.49 17.97
C ASP A 359 12.88 -8.06 19.18
N GLN A 360 12.61 -9.36 19.18
CA GLN A 360 11.96 -10.07 20.29
C GLN A 360 12.81 -10.07 21.56
N GLU A 361 14.11 -10.36 21.48
CA GLU A 361 15.02 -10.36 22.63
C GLU A 361 15.15 -8.98 23.26
N ARG A 362 15.22 -7.91 22.45
CA ARG A 362 15.16 -6.53 22.94
C ARG A 362 13.83 -6.22 23.64
N TYR A 363 12.71 -6.71 23.13
CA TYR A 363 11.40 -6.56 23.75
C TYR A 363 11.30 -7.32 25.09
N ASN A 364 11.70 -8.60 25.11
CA ASN A 364 11.66 -9.48 26.28
C ASN A 364 12.61 -9.00 27.40
N LYS A 365 13.74 -8.37 27.06
CA LYS A 365 14.62 -7.69 28.02
C LYS A 365 13.98 -6.46 28.68
N LYS A 366 13.10 -5.75 27.96
CA LYS A 366 12.39 -4.55 28.45
C LYS A 366 11.16 -4.90 29.30
N TRP A 367 10.42 -5.92 28.88
CA TRP A 367 9.17 -6.39 29.46
C TRP A 367 9.31 -7.86 29.82
N THR A 368 9.50 -8.16 31.11
CA THR A 368 9.79 -9.53 31.58
C THR A 368 8.55 -10.39 31.62
N ASP A 369 7.41 -9.78 31.94
CA ASP A 369 6.13 -10.46 32.07
C ASP A 369 5.22 -9.90 30.97
N ARG A 370 4.66 -10.79 30.16
CA ARG A 370 3.92 -10.45 28.95
C ARG A 370 2.70 -11.36 28.87
N ASN A 371 1.54 -10.79 28.61
CA ASN A 371 0.30 -11.51 28.39
C ASN A 371 -0.38 -10.89 27.17
N PHE A 372 -0.46 -11.66 26.09
CA PHE A 372 -1.10 -11.29 24.84
C PHE A 372 -2.29 -12.22 24.58
N LYS A 373 -3.42 -11.65 24.16
CA LYS A 373 -4.64 -12.41 23.85
C LYS A 373 -5.33 -11.86 22.61
N ILE A 374 -5.60 -12.72 21.64
CA ILE A 374 -6.50 -12.40 20.54
C ILE A 374 -7.92 -12.30 21.09
N VAL A 375 -8.52 -11.11 20.96
CA VAL A 375 -9.90 -10.84 21.40
C VAL A 375 -10.88 -11.15 20.27
N ASP A 376 -10.51 -10.77 19.05
CA ASP A 376 -11.30 -10.93 17.84
C ASP A 376 -10.37 -11.04 16.61
N PHE A 377 -10.83 -11.68 15.54
CA PHE A 377 -10.17 -11.64 14.25
C PHE A 377 -11.17 -11.79 13.09
N LYS A 378 -10.83 -11.19 11.95
CA LYS A 378 -11.62 -11.24 10.73
C LYS A 378 -10.70 -11.52 9.54
N ILE A 379 -11.04 -12.55 8.76
CA ILE A 379 -10.44 -12.77 7.43
C ILE A 379 -10.93 -11.64 6.52
N VAL A 380 -9.99 -10.84 6.01
CA VAL A 380 -10.22 -9.69 5.12
C VAL A 380 -10.21 -10.15 3.67
N LYS A 381 -9.21 -10.94 3.28
CA LYS A 381 -8.92 -11.36 1.90
C LYS A 381 -8.49 -12.83 1.91
N THR A 382 -8.92 -13.58 0.91
CA THR A 382 -8.46 -14.95 0.63
C THR A 382 -8.04 -15.00 -0.83
N TYR A 383 -6.82 -15.45 -1.10
CA TYR A 383 -6.27 -15.52 -2.45
C TYR A 383 -5.31 -16.70 -2.60
N GLN A 384 -4.97 -17.05 -3.85
CA GLN A 384 -4.06 -18.16 -4.14
C GLN A 384 -2.89 -17.67 -5.00
N LYS A 385 -1.68 -18.12 -4.68
CA LYS A 385 -0.45 -17.76 -5.42
C LYS A 385 0.44 -18.99 -5.53
N LYS A 386 0.77 -19.40 -6.77
CA LYS A 386 1.51 -20.65 -7.06
C LYS A 386 0.89 -21.89 -6.37
N ASN A 387 -0.42 -22.04 -6.48
CA ASN A 387 -1.24 -23.09 -5.82
C ASN A 387 -1.25 -23.07 -4.27
N ILE A 388 -0.58 -22.13 -3.62
CA ILE A 388 -0.62 -21.95 -2.16
C ILE A 388 -1.69 -20.93 -1.79
N ASN A 389 -2.51 -21.24 -0.79
CA ASN A 389 -3.53 -20.33 -0.27
C ASN A 389 -2.92 -19.32 0.71
N PHE A 390 -3.44 -18.09 0.65
CA PHE A 390 -3.09 -16.99 1.53
C PHE A 390 -4.35 -16.35 2.09
N TYR A 391 -4.25 -15.88 3.35
CA TYR A 391 -5.34 -15.29 4.10
C TYR A 391 -4.84 -14.03 4.79
N ASP A 392 -5.37 -12.86 4.43
CA ASP A 392 -5.12 -11.63 5.17
C ASP A 392 -6.12 -11.54 6.31
N VAL A 393 -5.61 -11.44 7.53
CA VAL A 393 -6.38 -11.50 8.76
C VAL A 393 -6.16 -10.23 9.55
N LYS A 394 -7.25 -9.49 9.77
CA LYS A 394 -7.28 -8.39 10.74
C LYS A 394 -7.51 -8.97 12.13
N THR A 395 -6.65 -8.65 13.09
CA THR A 395 -6.75 -9.11 14.49
C THR A 395 -7.00 -7.95 15.44
N THR A 396 -7.60 -8.22 16.59
CA THR A 396 -7.63 -7.30 17.73
C THR A 396 -6.97 -8.00 18.92
N THR A 397 -5.83 -7.49 19.35
CA THR A 397 -5.02 -8.10 20.41
C THR A 397 -5.09 -7.26 21.67
N ALA A 398 -5.62 -7.82 22.76
CA ALA A 398 -5.44 -7.27 24.09
C ALA A 398 -4.05 -7.66 24.61
N TRP A 399 -3.36 -6.72 25.22
CA TRP A 399 -2.01 -6.93 25.72
C TRP A 399 -1.80 -6.30 27.09
N THR A 400 -1.03 -6.97 27.93
CA THR A 400 -0.55 -6.47 29.22
C THR A 400 0.90 -6.86 29.38
N VAL A 401 1.75 -5.90 29.76
CA VAL A 401 3.18 -6.12 29.97
C VAL A 401 3.66 -5.45 31.24
N SER A 402 4.59 -6.08 31.92
CA SER A 402 5.28 -5.52 33.08
C SER A 402 6.77 -5.85 33.10
N ASN A 403 7.51 -5.15 33.96
CA ASN A 403 8.92 -5.43 34.19
C ASN A 403 9.26 -5.47 35.68
N LYS A 404 10.44 -6.04 35.98
CA LYS A 404 11.01 -6.15 37.33
C LYS A 404 11.13 -4.84 38.12
N ARG A 405 10.97 -3.67 37.48
CA ARG A 405 10.95 -2.35 38.16
C ARG A 405 9.53 -1.86 38.46
N GLY A 406 8.52 -2.74 38.37
CA GLY A 406 7.12 -2.42 38.65
C GLY A 406 6.42 -1.59 37.57
N LYS A 407 7.09 -1.22 36.46
CA LYS A 407 6.42 -0.52 35.35
C LYS A 407 5.45 -1.49 34.67
N LYS A 408 4.21 -1.06 34.49
CA LYS A 408 3.16 -1.80 33.79
C LYS A 408 2.62 -0.98 32.63
N ALA A 409 2.19 -1.64 31.56
CA ALA A 409 1.43 -1.05 30.48
C ALA A 409 0.43 -2.08 29.96
N SER A 410 -0.73 -1.63 29.52
CA SER A 410 -1.74 -2.48 28.88
C SER A 410 -2.50 -1.69 27.82
N GLY A 411 -3.17 -2.42 26.93
CA GLY A 411 -3.97 -1.81 25.88
C GLY A 411 -4.62 -2.85 24.97
N LYS A 412 -5.16 -2.33 23.87
CA LYS A 412 -5.56 -3.12 22.70
C LYS A 412 -4.85 -2.54 21.49
N SER A 413 -4.38 -3.40 20.59
CA SER A 413 -3.91 -3.01 19.27
C SER A 413 -4.72 -3.72 18.20
N GLN A 414 -4.80 -3.11 17.01
CA GLN A 414 -5.34 -3.79 15.83
C GLN A 414 -4.16 -4.29 15.01
N GLY A 415 -4.19 -5.54 14.57
CA GLY A 415 -3.17 -6.12 13.71
C GLY A 415 -3.69 -6.42 12.31
N LEU A 416 -2.77 -6.50 11.35
CA LEU A 416 -3.00 -7.10 10.04
C LEU A 416 -1.91 -8.14 9.79
N MET A 417 -2.27 -9.33 9.35
CA MET A 417 -1.37 -10.48 9.20
C MET A 417 -1.67 -11.22 7.90
N THR A 418 -0.67 -11.46 7.06
CA THR A 418 -0.81 -12.36 5.91
C THR A 418 -0.35 -13.77 6.31
N LEU A 419 -1.30 -14.69 6.39
CA LEU A 419 -1.07 -16.11 6.66
C LEU A 419 -0.94 -16.91 5.37
N LYS A 420 0.09 -17.74 5.26
CA LYS A 420 0.35 -18.68 4.16
C LYS A 420 0.01 -20.09 4.62
N GLU A 421 -0.80 -20.83 3.87
CA GLU A 421 -1.13 -22.21 4.21
C GLU A 421 0.04 -23.17 3.91
N VAL A 422 0.40 -24.02 4.87
CA VAL A 422 1.44 -25.05 4.72
C VAL A 422 0.96 -26.36 5.36
N LYS A 423 0.89 -27.46 4.60
CA LYS A 423 0.61 -28.84 5.07
C LYS A 423 -0.18 -28.93 6.41
N ASN A 424 -1.48 -28.58 6.35
CA ASN A 424 -2.47 -28.55 7.46
C ASN A 424 -2.37 -27.41 8.50
N ASP A 425 -1.34 -26.56 8.44
CA ASP A 425 -1.07 -25.43 9.34
C ASP A 425 -0.84 -24.12 8.55
N PHE A 426 -0.36 -23.05 9.22
CA PHE A 426 -0.07 -21.75 8.60
C PHE A 426 1.34 -21.22 8.94
N LYS A 427 1.78 -20.21 8.19
CA LYS A 427 2.97 -19.39 8.47
C LYS A 427 2.66 -17.91 8.32
N ILE A 428 3.22 -17.09 9.19
CA ILE A 428 3.15 -15.63 9.12
C ILE A 428 4.17 -15.15 8.09
N THR A 429 3.68 -14.51 7.01
CA THR A 429 4.52 -13.91 5.95
C THR A 429 4.58 -12.38 6.04
N SER A 430 3.59 -11.76 6.69
CA SER A 430 3.58 -10.34 7.06
C SER A 430 2.91 -10.19 8.43
N ILE A 431 3.32 -9.18 9.20
CA ILE A 431 2.65 -8.77 10.43
C ILE A 431 2.73 -7.25 10.60
N TYR A 432 1.60 -6.67 11.01
CA TYR A 432 1.45 -5.26 11.33
C TYR A 432 0.68 -5.06 12.62
N THR A 433 0.93 -3.93 13.29
CA THR A 433 0.26 -3.50 14.51
C THR A 433 0.03 -1.99 14.43
N LEU A 434 -1.24 -1.58 14.55
CA LEU A 434 -1.75 -0.22 14.71
C LEU A 434 -1.81 0.15 16.20
#